data_AF-A0A0C2C2A0-F1
#
_entry.id   AF-A0A0C2C2A0-F1
#
_cell.length_a   1.000
_cell.length_b   1.000
_cell.length_c   1.000
_cell.angle_alpha   90.00
_cell.angle_beta   90.00
_cell.angle_gamma   90.00
#
_symmetry.space_group_name_H-M   'P 1'
#
loop_
_entity.id
_entity.type
_entity.pdbx_description
1 polymer ?
#
loop_
_entity_poly.entity_id
_entity_poly.type
_entity_poly.pdbx_seq_one_letter_code
_entity_poly.pdbx_strand_id
1 'polypeptide(L)'
;RRPNCQRCAQHNVVNRLKGHKRACPFKECFCPKCQVVVERQKLMADQIKLRRRQKREKNISVERERTPAGNTLTQSEVKETYAQLEVTILTFIEIVSWTLPEIQRKLRA
;
A
#
# COMPACT_ATOMS: atom_id res chain seq x y z
N ARG A 1 27.55 6.80 -11.95
CA ARG A 1 27.79 7.41 -13.28
C ARG A 1 27.91 8.92 -13.12
N ARG A 2 28.65 9.61 -14.01
CA ARG A 2 28.77 11.08 -14.03
C ARG A 2 27.82 11.65 -15.10
N PRO A 3 26.70 12.31 -14.73
CA PRO A 3 25.70 12.75 -15.70
C PRO A 3 26.08 14.06 -16.39
N ASN A 4 25.62 14.20 -17.64
CA ASN A 4 25.77 15.40 -18.46
C ASN A 4 24.47 16.21 -18.44
N CYS A 5 24.55 17.50 -18.77
CA CYS A 5 23.38 18.35 -18.93
C CYS A 5 22.58 17.95 -20.18
N GLN A 6 21.35 17.48 -19.99
CA GLN A 6 20.48 17.08 -21.10
C GLN A 6 20.08 18.25 -22.01
N ARG A 7 19.88 19.46 -21.45
CA ARG A 7 19.58 20.66 -22.24
C ARG A 7 20.74 21.00 -23.17
N CYS A 8 21.97 21.04 -22.66
CA CYS A 8 23.15 21.27 -23.51
C CYS A 8 23.31 20.19 -24.58
N ALA A 9 23.04 18.92 -24.23
CA ALA A 9 23.12 17.83 -25.18
C ALA A 9 22.12 17.98 -26.36
N GLN A 10 20.96 18.61 -26.15
CA GLN A 10 20.01 18.91 -27.25
C GLN A 10 20.54 19.94 -28.26
N HIS A 11 21.55 20.72 -27.87
CA HIS A 11 22.22 21.72 -28.70
C HIS A 11 23.65 21.32 -29.09
N ASN A 12 23.96 20.02 -29.03
CA ASN A 12 25.28 19.46 -29.36
C ASN A 12 26.44 19.96 -28.46
N VAL A 13 26.13 20.51 -27.29
CA VAL A 13 27.12 20.95 -26.30
C VAL A 13 27.19 19.94 -25.16
N VAL A 14 28.39 19.48 -24.79
CA VAL A 14 28.57 18.53 -23.70
C VAL A 14 29.10 19.24 -22.46
N ASN A 15 28.20 19.50 -21.51
CA ASN A 15 28.57 20.04 -20.21
C ASN A 15 28.24 19.06 -19.09
N ARG A 16 29.13 18.93 -18.11
CA ARG A 16 28.87 18.13 -16.91
C ARG A 16 27.76 18.75 -16.09
N LEU A 17 26.84 17.95 -15.55
CA LEU A 17 25.68 18.48 -14.82
C LEU A 17 26.06 19.07 -13.44
N LYS A 18 27.13 18.58 -12.81
CA LYS A 18 27.59 19.05 -11.49
C LYS A 18 27.96 20.54 -11.57
N GLY A 19 27.25 21.40 -10.83
CA GLY A 19 27.47 22.85 -10.81
C GLY A 19 26.90 23.63 -12.00
N HIS A 20 26.48 22.95 -13.07
CA HIS A 20 26.09 23.59 -14.33
C HIS A 20 24.64 24.08 -14.40
N LYS A 21 23.76 23.66 -13.48
CA LYS A 21 22.31 23.97 -13.55
C LYS A 21 21.99 25.47 -13.65
N ARG A 22 22.71 26.32 -12.92
CA ARG A 22 22.48 27.78 -12.89
C ARG A 22 23.20 28.51 -14.02
N ALA A 23 24.39 28.03 -14.39
CA ALA A 23 25.21 28.58 -15.47
C ALA A 23 24.87 27.99 -16.86
N CYS A 24 23.73 27.30 -17.00
CA CYS A 24 23.37 26.65 -18.25
C CYS A 24 22.93 27.71 -19.27
N PRO A 25 23.59 27.82 -20.44
CA PRO A 25 23.21 28.80 -21.46
C PRO A 25 21.82 28.53 -22.04
N PHE A 26 21.34 27.28 -21.98
CA PHE A 26 20.03 26.85 -22.49
C PHE A 26 18.98 26.67 -21.38
N LYS A 27 19.18 27.28 -20.20
CA LYS A 27 18.27 27.16 -19.05
C LYS A 27 16.84 27.57 -19.41
N GLU A 28 16.69 28.65 -20.16
CA GLU A 28 15.40 29.21 -20.61
C GLU A 28 15.17 28.98 -22.11
N CYS A 29 15.80 27.96 -22.70
CA CYS A 29 15.52 27.60 -24.09
C CYS A 29 14.15 26.92 -24.20
N PHE A 30 13.34 27.37 -25.16
CA PHE A 30 12.00 26.87 -25.49
C PHE A 30 11.93 26.11 -26.83
N CYS A 31 13.06 25.66 -27.37
CA CYS A 31 13.03 24.86 -28.60
C CYS A 31 12.31 23.51 -28.37
N PRO A 32 11.72 22.89 -29.43
CA PRO A 32 10.99 21.62 -29.28
C PRO A 32 11.80 20.51 -28.60
N LYS A 33 13.10 20.43 -28.91
CA LYS A 33 14.04 19.47 -28.30
C LYS A 33 14.16 19.67 -26.79
N CYS A 34 14.23 20.92 -26.33
CA CYS A 34 14.33 21.24 -24.90
C CYS A 34 13.00 21.04 -24.17
N GLN A 35 11.86 21.24 -24.83
CA GLN A 35 10.54 20.93 -24.28
C GLN A 35 10.40 19.45 -23.95
N VAL A 36 10.85 18.55 -24.83
CA VAL A 36 10.89 17.10 -24.58
C VAL A 36 11.74 16.76 -23.34
N VAL A 37 12.88 17.43 -23.16
CA VAL A 37 13.72 17.24 -21.96
C VAL A 37 12.97 17.64 -20.68
N VAL A 38 12.23 18.76 -20.70
CA VAL A 38 11.43 19.22 -19.55
C VAL A 38 10.35 18.21 -19.21
N GLU A 39 9.60 17.74 -20.21
CA GLU A 39 8.55 16.74 -20.01
C GLU A 39 9.11 15.43 -19.46
N ARG A 40 10.22 14.95 -20.03
CA ARG A 40 10.93 13.77 -19.52
C ARG A 40 11.37 13.95 -18.06
N GLN A 41 11.81 15.14 -17.67
CA GLN A 41 12.19 15.43 -16.28
C GLN A 41 10.99 15.40 -15.33
N LYS A 42 9.83 15.88 -15.75
CA LYS A 42 8.58 15.77 -14.99
C LYS A 42 8.20 14.30 -14.76
N LEU A 43 8.15 13.52 -15.83
CA LEU A 43 7.85 12.08 -15.75
C LEU A 43 8.82 11.33 -14.82
N MET A 44 10.12 11.63 -14.90
CA MET A 44 11.10 11.05 -14.00
C MET A 44 10.89 11.45 -12.53
N ALA A 45 10.55 12.72 -12.27
CA ALA A 45 10.27 13.19 -10.92
C ALA A 45 9.06 12.43 -10.32
N ASP A 46 8.00 12.25 -11.11
CA ASP A 46 6.81 11.52 -10.69
C ASP A 46 7.09 10.04 -10.45
N GLN A 47 7.85 9.40 -11.35
CA GLN A 47 8.27 8.01 -11.18
C GLN A 47 9.15 7.82 -9.94
N ILE A 48 10.07 8.75 -9.66
CA ILE A 48 10.90 8.73 -8.45
C ILE A 48 10.02 8.90 -7.20
N LYS A 49 9.05 9.82 -7.23
CA LYS A 49 8.10 10.04 -6.12
C LYS A 49 7.31 8.78 -5.82
N LEU A 50 6.74 8.13 -6.85
CA LEU A 50 6.01 6.88 -6.72
C LEU A 50 6.88 5.78 -6.12
N ARG A 51 8.09 5.58 -6.66
CA ARG A 51 9.01 4.54 -6.18
C ARG A 51 9.43 4.78 -4.73
N ARG A 52 9.66 6.04 -4.34
CA ARG A 52 9.98 6.41 -2.95
C ARG A 52 8.80 6.12 -2.02
N ARG A 53 7.56 6.38 -2.45
CA ARG A 53 6.34 6.05 -1.70
C ARG A 53 6.23 4.54 -1.49
N GLN A 54 6.31 3.75 -2.56
CA GLN A 54 6.25 2.29 -2.51
C GLN A 54 7.35 1.70 -1.62
N LYS A 55 8.58 2.23 -1.68
CA LYS A 55 9.67 1.77 -0.81
C LYS A 55 9.40 2.07 0.67
N ARG A 56 8.80 3.23 0.97
CA ARG A 56 8.39 3.57 2.34
C ARG A 56 7.28 2.66 2.84
N GLU A 57 6.24 2.42 2.02
CA GLU A 57 5.13 1.51 2.32
C GLU A 57 5.63 0.09 2.59
N LYS A 58 6.52 -0.44 1.75
CA LYS A 58 7.15 -1.76 1.95
C LYS A 58 7.97 -1.85 3.23
N ASN A 59 8.71 -0.80 3.58
CA ASN A 59 9.49 -0.79 4.81
C ASN A 59 8.57 -0.77 6.05
N ILE A 60 7.46 -0.03 5.98
CA ILE A 60 6.45 0.01 7.06
C ILE A 60 5.73 -1.34 7.18
N SER A 61 5.38 -1.99 6.07
CA SER A 61 4.73 -3.31 6.12
C SER A 61 5.67 -4.36 6.71
N VAL A 62 6.95 -4.37 6.32
CA VAL A 62 7.97 -5.27 6.89
C VAL A 62 8.21 -5.00 8.38
N GLU A 63 8.19 -3.74 8.82
CA GLU A 63 8.30 -3.39 10.24
C GLU A 63 7.08 -3.87 11.04
N ARG A 64 5.87 -3.67 10.49
CA ARG A 64 4.61 -4.14 11.09
C ARG A 64 4.55 -5.66 11.22
N GLU A 65 5.13 -6.39 10.27
CA GLU A 65 5.27 -7.84 10.33
C GLU A 65 6.29 -8.29 11.40
N ARG A 66 7.28 -7.45 11.74
CA ARG A 66 8.32 -7.77 12.74
C ARG A 66 7.95 -7.41 14.17
N THR A 67 7.01 -6.48 14.38
CA THR A 67 6.45 -6.18 15.71
C THR A 67 5.19 -7.01 15.95
N PRO A 68 5.20 -8.05 16.81
CA PRO A 68 3.97 -8.71 17.23
C PRO A 68 3.31 -7.83 18.30
N ALA A 69 2.57 -6.80 17.86
CA ALA A 69 1.73 -6.01 18.74
C ALA A 69 0.28 -6.07 18.23
N GLY A 70 -0.46 -7.03 18.78
CA GLY A 70 -1.90 -6.94 19.02
C GLY A 70 -2.83 -7.28 17.85
N ASN A 71 -3.35 -8.52 17.89
CA ASN A 71 -4.63 -8.97 17.32
C ASN A 71 -4.90 -8.67 15.84
N THR A 72 -4.25 -9.40 14.94
CA THR A 72 -4.91 -9.83 13.69
C THR A 72 -5.15 -11.32 13.80
N LEU A 73 -6.38 -11.69 14.18
CA LEU A 73 -6.85 -13.08 14.12
C LEU A 73 -6.63 -13.60 12.70
N THR A 74 -5.88 -14.68 12.59
CA THR A 74 -5.64 -15.37 11.33
C THR A 74 -6.95 -15.99 10.84
N GLN A 75 -7.10 -16.13 9.52
CA GLN A 75 -8.34 -16.63 8.93
C GLN A 75 -8.71 -18.06 9.37
N SER A 76 -7.72 -18.84 9.83
CA SER A 76 -7.90 -20.15 10.47
C SER A 76 -8.54 -20.04 11.86
N GLU A 77 -8.05 -19.13 12.70
CA GLU A 77 -8.61 -18.90 14.05
C GLU A 77 -10.05 -18.39 13.96
N VAL A 78 -10.35 -17.52 13.00
CA VAL A 78 -11.71 -17.05 12.75
C VAL A 78 -12.64 -18.22 12.41
N LYS A 79 -12.24 -19.11 11.49
CA LYS A 79 -13.05 -20.28 11.13
C LYS A 79 -13.33 -21.21 12.31
N GLU A 80 -12.35 -21.40 13.18
CA GLU A 80 -12.48 -22.24 14.36
C GLU A 80 -13.48 -21.67 15.37
N THR A 81 -13.48 -20.34 15.57
CA THR A 81 -14.49 -19.67 16.42
C THR A 81 -15.92 -19.76 15.85
N TYR A 82 -16.10 -19.64 14.53
CA TYR A 82 -17.42 -19.82 13.90
C TYR A 82 -17.91 -21.27 14.01
N ALA A 83 -17.03 -22.26 13.82
CA ALA A 83 -17.38 -23.67 14.00
C ALA A 83 -17.81 -23.97 15.45
N GLN A 84 -17.12 -23.39 16.43
CA GLN A 84 -17.51 -23.50 17.84
C GLN A 84 -18.87 -22.83 18.12
N LEU A 85 -19.13 -21.65 17.55
CA LEU A 85 -20.43 -20.98 17.66
C LEU A 85 -21.56 -21.84 17.05
N GLU A 86 -21.34 -22.48 15.90
CA GLU A 86 -22.34 -23.37 15.28
C GLU A 86 -22.66 -24.58 16.17
N VAL A 87 -21.65 -25.26 16.73
CA VAL A 87 -21.88 -26.38 17.66
C VAL A 87 -22.61 -25.91 18.93
N THR A 88 -22.29 -24.72 19.42
CA THR A 88 -22.96 -24.14 20.60
C THR A 88 -24.41 -23.80 20.31
N ILE A 89 -24.71 -23.22 19.15
CA ILE A 89 -26.08 -22.89 18.73
C ILE A 89 -26.91 -24.17 18.53
N LEU A 90 -26.36 -25.20 17.89
CA LEU A 90 -27.06 -26.46 17.64
C LEU A 90 -27.37 -27.20 18.95
N THR A 91 -26.40 -27.27 19.88
CA THR A 91 -26.64 -27.84 21.22
C THR A 91 -27.68 -27.04 22.00
N PHE A 92 -27.71 -25.71 21.87
CA PHE A 92 -28.74 -24.89 22.52
C PHE A 92 -30.13 -25.13 21.92
N ILE A 93 -30.25 -25.25 20.59
CA ILE A 93 -31.50 -25.57 19.91
C ILE A 93 -32.00 -26.96 20.35
N GLU A 94 -31.11 -27.95 20.47
CA GLU A 94 -31.47 -29.25 21.04
C GLU A 94 -31.94 -29.08 22.49
N ILE A 95 -31.17 -28.49 23.39
CA ILE A 95 -31.57 -28.31 24.80
C ILE A 95 -32.93 -27.60 24.93
N VAL A 96 -33.16 -26.52 24.17
CA VAL A 96 -34.44 -25.80 24.15
C VAL A 96 -35.56 -26.69 23.61
N SER A 97 -35.32 -27.45 22.54
CA SER A 97 -36.30 -28.40 21.98
C SER A 97 -36.69 -29.52 22.95
N TRP A 98 -35.77 -29.94 23.84
CA TRP A 98 -36.03 -30.97 24.85
C TRP A 98 -36.58 -30.42 26.17
N THR A 99 -36.37 -29.14 26.49
CA THR A 99 -36.84 -28.51 27.74
C THR A 99 -38.15 -27.73 27.60
N LEU A 100 -38.50 -27.24 26.40
CA LEU A 100 -39.79 -26.57 26.13
C LEU A 100 -41.03 -27.44 26.43
N PRO A 101 -41.04 -28.75 26.15
CA PRO A 101 -42.21 -29.60 26.45
C PRO A 101 -42.49 -29.78 27.95
N GLU A 102 -41.51 -29.54 28.82
CA GLU A 102 -41.62 -29.64 30.27
C GLU A 102 -42.03 -28.30 30.91
N ILE A 103 -41.52 -27.18 30.36
CA ILE A 103 -41.84 -25.82 30.84
C ILE A 103 -43.25 -25.39 30.41
N GLN A 104 -43.69 -25.74 29.20
CA GLN A 104 -45.07 -25.45 28.73
C GLN A 104 -46.16 -26.19 29.54
N ARG A 105 -45.84 -27.31 30.20
CA ARG A 105 -46.75 -28.01 31.12
C ARG A 105 -46.95 -27.28 32.45
N LYS A 106 -45.97 -26.50 32.91
CA LYS A 106 -46.05 -25.69 34.14
C LYS A 106 -46.72 -24.32 33.95
N LEU A 107 -46.94 -23.88 32.71
CA LEU A 107 -47.64 -22.62 32.38
C LEU A 107 -49.12 -22.83 31.99
N ARG A 108 -49.61 -24.08 31.93
CA ARG A 108 -51.03 -24.43 31.72
C ARG A 108 -51.70 -25.04 32.96
N ALA A 109 -51.05 -24.96 34.13
CA ALA A 109 -51.65 -25.22 35.44
C ALA A 109 -51.87 -23.87 36.14
#